data_AF-A0A1C5EV82-F1
#
_entry.id   AF-A0A1C5EV82-F1
#
_cell.length_a   1.000
_cell.length_b   1.000
_cell.length_c   1.000
_cell.angle_alpha   90.00
_cell.angle_beta   90.00
_cell.angle_gamma   90.00
#
_symmetry.space_group_name_H-M   'P 1'
#
loop_
_entity.id
_entity.type
_entity.pdbx_description
1 polymer ?
#
loop_
_entity_poly.entity_id
_entity_poly.type
_entity_poly.pdbx_seq_one_letter_code
_entity_poly.pdbx_strand_id
1 'polypeptide(L)'
;MSKEQPAQFGRWSEVPWEYASCTQMSRADLPRKADGPVVGYVAGHDFRDKEMQVAVYDVRASRPSGASGPQLAAAAGRRTAAVYECAGCSAQTQLPLSEEGGHLCAMCRRMAGIARFQAELRTRRDQIGTWARSLFAGGELAIVWVELTAAPNTPAGRRRPPLAGR
;
A
#
# COMPACT_ATOMS: atom_id res chain seq x y z
N MET A 1 -12.26 -21.59 25.73
CA MET A 1 -11.61 -20.87 24.62
C MET A 1 -11.09 -19.56 25.18
N SER A 2 -9.76 -19.39 25.24
CA SER A 2 -9.15 -18.18 25.78
C SER A 2 -9.62 -16.97 24.96
N LYS A 3 -10.11 -15.92 25.64
CA LYS A 3 -10.40 -14.64 24.99
C LYS A 3 -9.06 -14.02 24.61
N GLU A 4 -8.57 -14.32 23.40
CA GLU A 4 -7.46 -13.57 22.83
C GLU A 4 -7.85 -12.09 22.83
N GLN A 5 -6.96 -11.27 23.38
CA GLN A 5 -7.18 -9.82 23.39
C GLN A 5 -7.09 -9.31 21.94
N PRO A 6 -7.97 -8.37 21.55
CA PRO A 6 -7.92 -7.80 20.21
C PRO A 6 -6.56 -7.15 19.93
N ALA A 7 -5.99 -7.41 18.76
CA ALA A 7 -4.72 -6.82 18.36
C ALA A 7 -4.83 -5.29 18.21
N GLN A 8 -3.73 -4.57 18.43
CA GLN A 8 -3.63 -3.12 18.24
C GLN A 8 -2.71 -2.83 17.06
N PHE A 9 -3.24 -2.14 16.05
CA PHE A 9 -2.52 -1.74 14.84
C PHE A 9 -2.33 -0.22 14.86
N GLY A 10 -1.10 0.25 14.65
CA GLY A 10 -0.80 1.68 14.65
C GLY A 10 -1.29 2.38 13.38
N ARG A 11 -1.47 1.63 12.29
CA ARG A 11 -1.89 2.15 10.97
C ARG A 11 -2.44 1.05 10.10
N TRP A 12 -3.21 1.44 9.08
CA TRP A 12 -3.86 0.52 8.15
C TRP A 12 -2.90 -0.44 7.41
N SER A 13 -1.65 -0.04 7.15
CA SER A 13 -0.67 -0.91 6.48
C SER A 13 -0.20 -2.10 7.34
N GLU A 14 -0.48 -2.09 8.63
CA GLU A 14 -0.14 -3.17 9.57
C GLU A 14 -1.28 -4.17 9.73
N VAL A 15 -2.48 -3.84 9.24
CA VAL A 15 -3.66 -4.70 9.32
C VAL A 15 -3.53 -5.82 8.28
N PRO A 16 -3.57 -7.10 8.68
CA PRO A 16 -3.63 -8.23 7.75
C PRO A 16 -4.79 -8.11 6.76
N TRP A 17 -4.62 -8.61 5.54
CA TRP A 17 -5.58 -8.43 4.44
C TRP A 17 -6.91 -9.15 4.69
N GLU A 18 -6.88 -10.19 5.52
CA GLU A 18 -8.06 -10.94 5.99
C GLU A 18 -8.93 -10.14 6.97
N TYR A 19 -8.45 -9.01 7.48
CA TYR A 19 -9.18 -8.18 8.43
C TYR A 19 -9.71 -6.89 7.78
N ALA A 20 -10.94 -6.55 8.09
CA ALA A 20 -11.59 -5.35 7.57
C ALA A 20 -12.51 -4.70 8.59
N SER A 21 -12.68 -3.38 8.49
CA SER A 21 -13.71 -2.66 9.23
C SER A 21 -15.11 -2.91 8.67
N CYS A 22 -16.15 -2.63 9.47
CA CYS A 22 -17.54 -2.65 9.01
C CYS A 22 -17.77 -1.78 7.77
N THR A 23 -17.10 -0.62 7.69
CA THR A 23 -17.22 0.31 6.56
C THR A 23 -16.57 -0.25 5.29
N GLN A 24 -15.43 -0.93 5.40
CA GLN A 24 -14.82 -1.58 4.24
C GLN A 24 -15.67 -2.76 3.75
N MET A 25 -16.19 -3.58 4.67
CA MET A 25 -17.09 -4.70 4.33
C MET A 25 -18.40 -4.24 3.68
N SER A 26 -18.97 -3.11 4.11
CA SER A 26 -20.21 -2.57 3.52
C SER A 26 -19.99 -1.94 2.14
N ARG A 27 -18.75 -1.51 1.84
CA ARG A 27 -18.37 -0.91 0.55
C ARG A 27 -17.83 -1.90 -0.46
N ALA A 28 -17.57 -3.15 -0.07
CA ALA A 28 -17.16 -4.21 -0.98
C ALA A 28 -18.19 -4.43 -2.10
N ASP A 29 -17.76 -4.99 -3.23
CA ASP A 29 -18.63 -5.25 -4.40
C ASP A 29 -19.83 -6.12 -4.02
N LEU A 30 -19.60 -7.10 -3.14
CA LEU A 30 -20.64 -7.86 -2.45
C LEU A 30 -20.63 -7.45 -0.98
N PRO A 31 -21.51 -6.53 -0.55
CA PRO A 31 -21.50 -6.00 0.80
C PRO A 31 -21.71 -7.09 1.84
N ARG A 32 -20.93 -7.02 2.92
CA ARG A 32 -20.93 -7.98 4.02
C ARG A 32 -21.19 -7.30 5.36
N LYS A 33 -21.62 -8.09 6.34
CA LYS A 33 -21.78 -7.69 7.74
C LYS A 33 -20.84 -8.51 8.61
N ALA A 34 -20.17 -7.85 9.56
CA ALA A 34 -19.42 -8.53 10.60
C ALA A 34 -20.36 -9.46 11.39
N ASP A 35 -19.95 -10.71 11.58
CA ASP A 35 -20.70 -11.74 12.33
C ASP A 35 -19.82 -12.44 13.39
N GLY A 36 -18.62 -11.92 13.61
CA GLY A 36 -17.66 -12.39 14.61
C GLY A 36 -17.23 -11.29 15.60
N PRO A 37 -16.42 -11.66 16.61
CA PRO A 37 -15.86 -10.68 17.54
C PRO A 37 -14.89 -9.73 16.82
N VAL A 38 -14.61 -8.59 17.47
CA VAL A 38 -13.53 -7.69 17.06
C VAL A 38 -12.20 -8.42 17.22
N VAL A 39 -11.43 -8.54 16.13
CA VAL A 39 -10.10 -9.19 16.14
C VAL A 39 -8.98 -8.18 16.37
N GLY A 40 -9.26 -6.88 16.17
CA GLY A 40 -8.32 -5.82 16.51
C GLY A 40 -8.89 -4.41 16.32
N TYR A 41 -8.06 -3.43 16.62
CA TYR A 41 -8.32 -2.01 16.43
C TYR A 41 -7.18 -1.37 15.67
N VAL A 42 -7.50 -0.42 14.79
CA VAL A 42 -6.52 0.39 14.08
C VAL A 42 -6.77 1.87 14.34
N ALA A 43 -5.70 2.61 14.61
CA ALA A 43 -5.79 4.06 14.75
C ALA A 43 -6.27 4.70 13.43
N GLY A 44 -7.24 5.60 13.55
CA GLY A 44 -7.86 6.31 12.43
C GLY A 44 -8.40 7.67 12.87
N HIS A 45 -9.07 8.34 11.94
CA HIS A 45 -9.72 9.63 12.19
C HIS A 45 -11.20 9.54 11.76
N ASP A 46 -12.08 10.21 12.51
CA ASP A 46 -13.48 10.34 12.13
C ASP A 46 -13.68 11.41 11.04
N PHE A 47 -14.93 11.63 10.62
CA PHE A 47 -15.27 12.63 9.60
C PHE A 47 -15.07 14.09 10.05
N ARG A 48 -14.80 14.31 11.34
CA ARG A 48 -14.49 15.62 11.96
C ARG A 48 -13.01 15.72 12.32
N ASP A 49 -12.18 14.85 11.76
CA ASP A 49 -10.74 14.79 11.97
C ASP A 49 -10.33 14.53 13.43
N LYS A 50 -11.16 13.81 14.20
CA LYS A 50 -10.83 13.38 15.55
C LYS A 50 -10.25 11.98 15.55
N GLU A 51 -9.19 11.79 16.33
CA GLU A 51 -8.60 10.47 16.55
C GLU A 51 -9.65 9.48 17.06
N MET A 52 -9.68 8.31 16.44
CA MET A 52 -10.57 7.22 16.84
C MET A 52 -9.91 5.85 16.59
N GLN A 53 -10.38 4.86 17.33
CA GLN A 53 -10.02 3.46 17.09
C GLN A 53 -11.08 2.82 16.19
N VAL A 54 -10.65 2.32 15.03
CA VAL A 54 -11.52 1.61 14.09
C VAL A 54 -11.41 0.11 14.36
N ALA A 55 -12.52 -0.49 14.76
CA ALA A 55 -12.59 -1.94 14.95
C ALA A 55 -12.46 -2.68 13.61
N VAL A 56 -11.65 -3.74 13.59
CA VAL A 56 -11.51 -4.67 12.47
C VAL A 56 -11.96 -6.07 12.86
N TYR A 57 -12.48 -6.79 11.87
CA TYR A 57 -13.11 -8.11 12.00
C TYR A 57 -12.51 -9.05 10.95
N ASP A 58 -12.51 -10.36 11.24
CA ASP A 58 -12.17 -11.38 10.25
C ASP A 58 -13.25 -11.43 9.14
N VAL A 59 -12.84 -11.16 7.91
CA VAL A 59 -13.72 -11.19 6.74
C VAL A 59 -14.27 -12.58 6.48
N ARG A 60 -13.54 -13.66 6.83
CA ARG A 60 -13.99 -15.05 6.66
C ARG A 60 -15.17 -15.40 7.55
N ALA A 61 -15.26 -14.75 8.71
CA ALA A 61 -16.38 -14.90 9.64
C ALA A 61 -17.58 -14.02 9.27
N SER A 62 -17.48 -13.18 8.23
CA SER A 62 -18.57 -12.26 7.84
C SER A 62 -19.71 -12.98 7.10
N ARG A 63 -20.91 -12.40 7.19
CA ARG A 63 -22.09 -12.85 6.41
C ARG A 63 -22.41 -11.88 5.29
N PRO A 64 -23.06 -12.32 4.19
CA PRO A 64 -23.64 -11.42 3.22
C PRO A 64 -24.56 -10.39 3.90
N SER A 65 -24.57 -9.16 3.40
CA SER A 65 -25.53 -8.16 3.88
C SER A 65 -26.97 -8.64 3.61
N GLY A 66 -27.91 -8.25 4.46
CA GLY A 66 -29.35 -8.51 4.23
C GLY A 66 -29.98 -7.62 3.14
N ALA A 67 -29.17 -6.89 2.36
CA ALA A 67 -29.66 -6.04 1.31
C ALA A 67 -30.21 -6.90 0.16
N SER A 68 -31.43 -6.61 -0.27
CA SER A 68 -32.03 -7.27 -1.43
C SER A 68 -31.33 -6.83 -2.73
N GLY A 69 -31.41 -7.66 -3.78
CA GLY A 69 -30.87 -7.32 -5.10
C GLY A 69 -31.30 -5.91 -5.60
N PRO A 70 -32.59 -5.53 -5.49
CA PRO A 70 -33.03 -4.17 -5.81
C PRO A 70 -32.39 -3.08 -4.96
N GLN A 71 -32.13 -3.32 -3.66
CA GLN A 71 -31.45 -2.36 -2.79
C GLN A 71 -29.97 -2.19 -3.18
N LEU A 72 -29.31 -3.26 -3.60
CA LEU A 72 -27.95 -3.23 -4.13
C LEU A 72 -27.89 -2.48 -5.47
N ALA A 73 -28.85 -2.73 -6.37
CA ALA A 73 -28.97 -2.03 -7.66
C ALA A 73 -29.25 -0.53 -7.47
N ALA A 74 -30.16 -0.16 -6.56
CA ALA A 74 -30.44 1.23 -6.23
C ALA A 74 -29.24 1.92 -5.54
N ALA A 75 -28.48 1.21 -4.70
CA ALA A 75 -27.25 1.72 -4.13
C ALA A 75 -26.16 1.92 -5.21
N ALA A 76 -26.04 1.01 -6.17
CA ALA A 76 -25.15 1.16 -7.32
C ALA A 76 -25.55 2.38 -8.18
N GLY A 77 -26.85 2.58 -8.44
CA GLY A 77 -27.35 3.74 -9.18
C GLY A 77 -27.21 5.10 -8.47
N ARG A 78 -27.07 5.11 -7.14
CA ARG A 78 -26.81 6.32 -6.33
C ARG A 78 -25.34 6.66 -6.15
N ARG A 79 -24.41 5.75 -6.48
CA ARG A 79 -22.99 6.13 -6.55
C ARG A 79 -22.90 7.20 -7.63
N THR A 80 -22.44 8.40 -7.27
CA THR A 80 -22.20 9.48 -8.22
C THR A 80 -21.41 8.91 -9.38
N ALA A 81 -22.06 8.83 -10.54
CA ALA A 81 -21.56 8.19 -11.77
C ALA A 81 -20.45 9.02 -12.44
N ALA A 82 -19.59 9.65 -11.65
CA ALA A 82 -18.30 10.11 -12.12
C ALA A 82 -17.45 8.86 -12.35
N VAL A 83 -17.67 8.24 -13.50
CA VAL A 83 -16.84 7.17 -14.00
C VAL A 83 -15.65 7.85 -14.67
N TYR A 84 -14.47 7.69 -14.08
CA TYR A 84 -13.25 8.22 -14.64
C TYR A 84 -12.57 7.13 -15.48
N GLU A 85 -12.09 7.45 -16.67
CA GLU A 85 -11.35 6.50 -17.51
C GLU A 85 -9.84 6.69 -17.32
N CYS A 86 -9.16 5.65 -16.86
CA CYS A 86 -7.71 5.66 -16.70
C CYS A 86 -7.01 5.76 -18.05
N ALA A 87 -6.22 6.82 -18.27
CA ALA A 87 -5.47 7.00 -19.52
C ALA A 87 -4.38 5.92 -19.78
N GLY A 88 -4.00 5.13 -18.76
CA GLY A 88 -2.98 4.10 -18.89
C GLY A 88 -3.50 2.71 -19.25
N CYS A 89 -4.72 2.36 -18.83
CA CYS A 89 -5.28 1.02 -19.05
C CYS A 89 -6.76 1.02 -19.47
N SER A 90 -7.36 2.19 -19.67
CA SER A 90 -8.78 2.39 -19.99
C SER A 90 -9.76 1.80 -18.96
N ALA A 91 -9.28 1.43 -17.77
CA ALA A 91 -10.16 0.98 -16.70
C ALA A 91 -11.04 2.14 -16.23
N GLN A 92 -12.34 1.85 -16.12
CA GLN A 92 -13.32 2.74 -15.54
C GLN A 92 -13.25 2.68 -14.01
N THR A 93 -12.96 3.80 -13.36
CA THR A 93 -12.82 3.91 -11.91
C THR A 93 -13.92 4.76 -11.31
N GLN A 94 -14.46 4.32 -10.18
CA GLN A 94 -15.42 5.09 -9.38
C GLN A 94 -14.74 6.09 -8.43
N LEU A 95 -13.40 6.03 -8.35
CA LEU A 95 -12.57 6.96 -7.59
C LEU A 95 -11.93 7.96 -8.55
N PRO A 96 -11.72 9.22 -8.12
CA PRO A 96 -10.97 10.19 -8.89
C PRO A 96 -9.60 9.67 -9.29
N LEU A 97 -9.19 9.98 -10.52
CA LEU A 97 -7.87 9.64 -11.02
C LEU A 97 -6.83 10.59 -10.42
N SER A 98 -5.60 10.10 -10.27
CA SER A 98 -4.49 10.99 -9.94
C SER A 98 -4.22 11.92 -11.12
N GLU A 99 -3.88 13.18 -10.86
CA GLU A 99 -3.44 14.12 -11.90
C GLU A 99 -1.91 14.09 -12.10
N GLU A 100 -1.17 13.59 -11.12
CA GLU A 100 0.29 13.46 -11.18
C GLU A 100 0.71 12.38 -12.18
N GLY A 101 1.25 12.82 -13.32
CA GLY A 101 1.66 11.92 -14.41
C GLY A 101 0.53 11.52 -15.36
N GLY A 102 -0.56 12.31 -15.37
CA GLY A 102 -1.75 12.08 -16.19
C GLY A 102 -2.89 11.45 -15.40
N HIS A 103 -4.11 11.45 -15.97
CA HIS A 103 -5.31 10.86 -15.38
C HIS A 103 -5.20 9.33 -15.24
N LEU A 104 -4.49 8.88 -14.22
CA LEU A 104 -4.16 7.47 -13.99
C LEU A 104 -4.85 6.91 -12.74
N CYS A 105 -5.25 5.65 -12.83
CA CYS A 105 -5.71 4.89 -11.67
C CYS A 105 -4.54 4.60 -10.73
N ALA A 106 -4.83 4.22 -9.48
CA ALA A 106 -3.82 3.98 -8.46
C ALA A 106 -2.73 2.97 -8.89
N MET A 107 -3.11 1.94 -9.66
CA MET A 107 -2.19 0.91 -10.16
C MET A 107 -1.30 1.45 -11.29
N CYS A 108 -1.89 2.07 -12.31
CA CYS A 108 -1.13 2.67 -13.42
C CYS A 108 -0.19 3.77 -12.94
N ARG A 109 -0.60 4.58 -11.96
CA ARG A 109 0.28 5.56 -11.31
C ARG A 109 1.47 4.88 -10.64
N ARG A 110 1.26 3.78 -9.92
CA ARG A 110 2.36 3.03 -9.27
C ARG A 110 3.32 2.44 -10.30
N MET A 111 2.81 1.89 -11.40
CA MET A 111 3.62 1.38 -12.50
C MET A 111 4.44 2.49 -13.16
N ALA A 112 3.84 3.65 -13.42
CA ALA A 112 4.55 4.83 -13.94
C ALA A 112 5.68 5.27 -12.99
N GLY A 113 5.43 5.26 -11.68
CA GLY A 113 6.45 5.53 -10.66
C GLY A 113 7.63 4.54 -10.71
N ILE A 114 7.35 3.24 -10.87
CA ILE A 114 8.38 2.20 -11.01
C ILE A 114 9.20 2.44 -12.29
N ALA A 115 8.54 2.70 -13.42
CA ALA A 115 9.22 2.95 -14.69
C ALA A 115 10.13 4.19 -14.61
N ARG A 116 9.66 5.28 -13.99
CA ARG A 116 10.47 6.48 -13.73
C ARG A 116 11.69 6.14 -12.87
N PHE A 117 11.50 5.43 -11.77
CA PHE A 117 12.61 5.04 -10.90
C PHE A 117 13.63 4.13 -11.61
N GLN A 118 13.17 3.20 -12.46
CA GLN A 118 14.06 2.39 -13.28
C GLN A 118 14.86 3.23 -14.29
N ALA A 119 14.25 4.26 -14.89
CA ALA A 119 14.96 5.19 -15.76
C ALA A 119 16.04 5.98 -15.00
N GLU A 120 15.72 6.50 -13.81
CA GLU A 120 16.71 7.17 -12.94
C GLU A 120 17.88 6.25 -12.58
N LEU A 121 17.60 4.99 -12.24
CA LEU A 121 18.63 4.00 -11.93
C LEU A 121 19.51 3.67 -13.13
N ARG A 122 18.96 3.65 -14.36
CA ARG A 122 19.75 3.47 -15.58
C ARG A 122 20.74 4.63 -15.77
N THR A 123 20.26 5.87 -15.67
CA THR A 123 21.12 7.06 -15.77
C THR A 123 22.21 7.05 -14.70
N ARG A 124 21.87 6.71 -13.45
CA ARG A 124 22.86 6.61 -12.36
C ARG A 124 23.90 5.52 -12.63
N ARG A 125 23.50 4.38 -13.20
CA ARG A 125 24.43 3.30 -13.55
C ARG A 125 25.47 3.76 -14.57
N ASP A 126 25.04 4.51 -15.59
CA ASP A 126 25.94 5.03 -16.62
C ASP A 126 26.93 6.07 -16.06
N GLN A 127 26.45 6.93 -15.16
CA GLN A 127 27.28 7.89 -14.42
C GLN A 127 28.31 7.19 -13.54
N ILE A 128 27.88 6.21 -12.73
CA ILE A 128 28.77 5.43 -11.87
C ILE A 128 29.81 4.66 -12.71
N GLY A 129 29.41 4.07 -13.83
CA GLY A 129 30.33 3.38 -14.73
C GLY A 129 31.38 4.31 -15.33
N THR A 130 30.98 5.53 -15.71
CA THR A 130 31.90 6.55 -16.22
C THR A 130 32.86 7.03 -15.15
N TRP A 131 32.34 7.32 -13.95
CA TRP A 131 33.15 7.66 -12.79
C TRP A 131 34.16 6.55 -12.46
N ALA A 132 33.73 5.29 -12.37
CA ALA A 132 34.60 4.16 -12.10
C ALA A 132 35.74 4.05 -13.13
N ARG A 133 35.44 4.17 -14.44
CA ARG A 133 36.45 4.17 -15.50
C ARG A 133 37.48 5.30 -15.34
N SER A 134 37.04 6.50 -14.94
CA SER A 134 37.95 7.63 -14.71
C SER A 134 38.94 7.38 -13.57
N LEU A 135 38.51 6.70 -12.51
CA LEU A 135 39.39 6.32 -11.40
C LEU A 135 40.49 5.34 -11.85
N PHE A 136 40.15 4.34 -12.67
CA PHE A 136 41.14 3.39 -13.20
C PHE A 136 42.13 4.03 -14.18
N ALA A 137 41.71 5.05 -14.92
CA ALA A 137 42.59 5.75 -15.87
C ALA A 137 43.65 6.63 -15.18
N GLY A 138 43.45 7.03 -13.92
CA GLY A 138 44.33 7.92 -13.17
C GLY A 138 45.63 7.29 -12.63
N GLY A 139 45.79 5.96 -12.74
CA GLY A 139 47.04 5.23 -12.44
C GLY A 139 47.41 5.09 -10.95
N GLU A 140 47.05 6.05 -10.09
CA GLU A 140 47.30 6.02 -8.65
C GLU A 140 45.99 5.78 -7.88
N LEU A 141 45.55 4.53 -7.79
CA LEU A 141 44.36 4.17 -7.01
C LEU A 141 44.57 2.90 -6.20
N ALA A 142 44.28 2.96 -4.90
CA ALA A 142 44.10 1.78 -4.07
C ALA A 142 42.61 1.48 -3.93
N ILE A 143 42.19 0.29 -4.38
CA ILE A 143 40.81 -0.19 -4.20
C ILE A 143 40.77 -0.99 -2.91
N VAL A 144 40.05 -0.49 -1.91
CA VAL A 144 39.76 -1.22 -0.68
C VAL A 144 38.39 -1.87 -0.84
N TRP A 145 38.36 -3.19 -0.94
CA TRP A 145 37.11 -3.95 -0.96
C TRP A 145 36.67 -4.20 0.48
N VAL A 146 35.55 -3.58 0.89
CA VAL A 146 34.98 -3.76 2.23
C VAL A 146 33.74 -4.64 2.16
N GLU A 147 33.73 -5.71 2.93
CA GLU A 147 32.55 -6.56 3.09
C GLU A 147 31.72 -6.08 4.28
N LEU A 148 30.53 -5.56 3.99
CA LEU A 148 29.61 -5.06 5.01
C LEU A 148 28.60 -6.14 5.40
N THR A 149 28.55 -6.47 6.69
CA THR A 149 27.52 -7.37 7.23
C THR A 149 26.21 -6.60 7.38
N ALA A 150 25.19 -6.97 6.59
CA ALA A 150 23.91 -6.30 6.63
C ALA A 150 23.17 -6.57 7.95
N ALA A 151 22.63 -5.51 8.56
CA ALA A 151 21.66 -5.66 9.64
C ALA A 151 20.30 -6.12 9.08
N PRO A 152 19.53 -6.93 9.82
CA PRO A 152 18.14 -7.19 9.47
C PRO A 152 17.36 -5.86 9.41
N ASN A 153 16.42 -5.77 8.48
CA ASN A 153 15.53 -4.60 8.37
C ASN A 153 14.76 -4.38 9.70
N THR A 154 14.32 -3.15 9.95
CA THR A 154 13.38 -2.90 11.06
C THR A 154 12.10 -3.72 10.84
N PRO A 155 11.29 -3.97 11.89
CA PRO A 155 9.97 -4.57 11.73
C PRO A 155 9.08 -3.82 10.72
N ALA A 156 9.30 -2.50 10.57
CA ALA A 156 8.62 -1.66 9.57
C ALA A 156 9.29 -1.67 8.17
N GLY A 157 10.24 -2.56 7.91
CA GLY A 157 10.91 -2.75 6.62
C GLY A 157 11.98 -1.72 6.26
N ARG A 158 12.37 -0.82 7.17
CA ARG A 158 13.43 0.16 6.90
C ARG A 158 14.80 -0.48 7.00
N ARG A 159 15.69 -0.13 6.07
CA ARG A 159 17.08 -0.56 6.07
C ARG A 159 17.82 0.04 7.26
N ARG A 160 18.60 -0.77 7.97
CA ARG A 160 19.47 -0.35 9.08
C ARG A 160 20.92 -0.20 8.58
N PRO A 161 21.75 0.60 9.28
CA PRO A 161 23.18 0.63 9.02
C PRO A 161 23.80 -0.78 9.13
N PRO A 162 24.87 -1.08 8.40
CA PRO A 162 25.58 -2.35 8.52
C PRO A 162 26.15 -2.54 9.94
N LEU A 163 26.21 -3.80 10.40
CA LEU A 163 26.64 -4.14 11.76
C LEU A 163 28.16 -4.12 11.92
N ALA A 164 28.89 -4.47 10.87
CA ALA A 164 30.35 -4.49 10.82
C ALA A 164 30.82 -4.41 9.37
N GLY A 165 32.07 -4.00 9.17
CA GLY A 165 32.78 -4.03 7.89
C GLY A 165 34.18 -4.62 8.08
N ARG A 166 34.63 -5.43 7.11
CA ARG A 166 36.01 -5.95 7.04
C ARG A 166 36.61 -5.66 5.67
#